data_AF-A0A2V2S5X6-F1
#
_entry.id   AF-A0A2V2S5X6-F1
#
_cell.length_a   1.000
_cell.length_b   1.000
_cell.length_c   1.000
_cell.angle_alpha   90.00
_cell.angle_beta   90.00
_cell.angle_gamma   90.00
#
_symmetry.space_group_name_H-M   'P 1'
#
loop_
_entity.id
_entity.type
_entity.pdbx_description
1 polymer ?
#
loop_
_entity_poly.entity_id
_entity_poly.type
_entity_poly.pdbx_seq_one_letter_code
_entity_poly.pdbx_strand_id
1 'polypeptide(L)'
;MGKEHYAPKRRVRAPGLQGDRLGAIGRLPSRGAPLASLSSLASVPTLICFILSIVASAAGGPAKTAEQLKREAAVAEFTQRMKTNNYPALFEKAAKEFKVPADILKGVAFAETRWEQLKWPPGETHSPENGMPRPYGIMSLWDNDFFGHSLLESAALIGRKPEELKEDAFQNIRGGAALLRKLYDNNPKPPGTTEADIESWRYAIRKYCGIPQPSLNASHALKVYVFINQGYHQYGIEWEGQPVHLKPIQEETDRIVADEKAKRGAPKTPILD
;
A
#
# COMPACT_ATOMS: atom_id res chain seq x y z
N MET A 1 -48.83 -16.25 32.40
CA MET A 1 -48.36 -15.10 31.60
C MET A 1 -46.96 -14.75 32.08
N GLY A 2 -45.86 -14.83 31.35
CA GLY A 2 -45.52 -15.46 30.08
C GLY A 2 -44.03 -15.78 30.17
N LYS A 3 -43.62 -17.00 29.82
CA LYS A 3 -42.22 -17.41 29.76
C LYS A 3 -41.72 -17.10 28.35
N GLU A 4 -40.83 -16.13 28.20
CA GLU A 4 -40.15 -15.90 26.91
C GLU A 4 -38.93 -16.80 26.81
N HIS A 5 -39.04 -17.78 25.93
CA HIS A 5 -37.97 -18.67 25.50
C HIS A 5 -36.96 -17.90 24.65
N TYR A 6 -35.74 -17.74 25.17
CA TYR A 6 -34.60 -17.24 24.41
C TYR A 6 -34.08 -18.35 23.49
N ALA A 7 -34.38 -18.26 22.19
CA ALA A 7 -33.86 -19.15 21.16
C ALA A 7 -32.43 -18.74 20.74
N PRO A 8 -31.49 -19.69 20.54
CA PRO A 8 -30.14 -19.36 20.13
C PRO A 8 -30.07 -18.94 18.65
N LYS A 9 -29.49 -17.76 18.38
CA LYS A 9 -29.21 -17.26 17.03
C LYS A 9 -28.29 -18.23 16.28
N ARG A 10 -28.71 -18.66 15.09
CA ARG A 10 -27.94 -19.51 14.17
C ARG A 10 -26.65 -18.82 13.74
N ARG A 11 -25.51 -19.52 13.88
CA ARG A 11 -24.22 -19.12 13.29
C ARG A 11 -24.36 -19.01 11.77
N VAL A 12 -24.20 -17.81 11.23
CA VAL A 12 -23.99 -17.61 9.79
C VAL A 12 -22.54 -17.97 9.48
N ARG A 13 -22.36 -18.89 8.53
CA ARG A 13 -21.07 -19.39 8.03
C ARG A 13 -20.43 -18.30 7.16
N ALA A 14 -19.20 -17.90 7.46
CA ALA A 14 -18.41 -17.06 6.56
C ALA A 14 -18.06 -17.84 5.27
N PRO A 15 -18.20 -17.25 4.07
CA PRO A 15 -17.74 -17.87 2.84
C PRO A 15 -16.20 -17.83 2.78
N GLY A 16 -15.61 -18.98 2.46
CA GLY A 16 -14.17 -19.18 2.35
C GLY A 16 -13.56 -18.48 1.15
N LEU A 17 -12.44 -17.78 1.37
CA LEU A 17 -11.56 -17.32 0.31
C LEU A 17 -10.63 -18.47 -0.07
N GLN A 18 -11.04 -19.21 -1.10
CA GLN A 18 -10.21 -20.18 -1.80
C GLN A 18 -9.18 -19.42 -2.64
N GLY A 19 -7.90 -19.67 -2.38
CA GLY A 19 -6.81 -19.21 -3.23
C GLY A 19 -6.85 -19.90 -4.60
N ASP A 20 -6.50 -19.15 -5.65
CA ASP A 20 -5.60 -19.60 -6.71
C ASP A 20 -5.39 -18.51 -7.75
N ARG A 21 -4.23 -18.61 -8.41
CA ARG A 21 -3.80 -17.98 -9.68
C ARG A 21 -3.05 -16.66 -9.59
N LEU A 22 -1.75 -16.77 -9.35
CA LEU A 22 -0.75 -16.05 -10.17
C LEU A 22 0.36 -17.03 -10.53
N GLY A 23 0.16 -17.72 -11.65
CA GLY A 23 1.17 -18.54 -12.30
C GLY A 23 1.86 -17.74 -13.41
N ALA A 24 3.18 -17.92 -13.46
CA ALA A 24 4.04 -17.83 -14.64
C ALA A 24 4.25 -16.44 -15.29
N ILE A 25 5.44 -15.89 -15.07
CA ILE A 25 6.10 -15.01 -16.05
C ILE A 25 7.45 -15.64 -16.40
N GLY A 26 7.72 -15.68 -17.69
CA GLY A 26 8.65 -16.60 -18.35
C GLY A 26 10.12 -16.36 -18.07
N ARG A 27 10.84 -17.49 -18.04
CA ARG A 27 12.30 -17.62 -18.24
C ARG A 27 12.68 -17.14 -19.64
N LEU A 28 13.68 -16.29 -19.75
CA LEU A 28 14.40 -16.01 -21.01
C LEU A 28 15.38 -17.16 -21.30
N PRO A 29 15.47 -17.68 -22.54
CA PRO A 29 16.59 -18.51 -22.94
C PRO A 29 17.67 -17.73 -23.70
N SER A 30 18.88 -18.21 -23.49
CA SER A 30 20.19 -17.77 -23.98
C SER A 30 20.46 -18.11 -25.45
N ARG A 31 21.44 -17.39 -26.01
CA ARG A 31 22.12 -17.53 -27.32
C ARG A 31 22.42 -18.98 -27.78
N GLY A 32 22.39 -19.18 -29.10
CA GLY A 32 23.10 -20.27 -29.80
C GLY A 32 22.58 -20.54 -31.22
N ALA A 33 23.42 -20.28 -32.24
CA ALA A 33 23.23 -20.55 -33.68
C ALA A 33 23.17 -22.09 -33.99
N PRO A 34 22.98 -22.61 -35.24
CA PRO A 34 23.36 -22.03 -36.54
C PRO A 34 22.40 -22.22 -37.74
N LEU A 35 22.81 -21.54 -38.82
CA LEU A 35 22.32 -21.57 -40.20
C LEU A 35 22.30 -22.97 -40.81
N ALA A 36 21.21 -23.30 -41.51
CA ALA A 36 21.21 -24.30 -42.57
C ALA A 36 20.28 -23.83 -43.71
N SER A 37 20.85 -23.82 -44.90
CA SER A 37 20.26 -23.53 -46.19
C SER A 37 19.09 -24.44 -46.54
N LEU A 38 18.16 -23.97 -47.37
CA LEU A 38 17.74 -24.72 -48.56
C LEU A 38 17.07 -23.80 -49.59
N SER A 39 17.70 -23.85 -50.75
CA SER A 39 17.38 -23.32 -52.06
C SER A 39 16.02 -23.76 -52.62
N SER A 40 15.35 -22.85 -53.36
CA SER A 40 14.80 -23.08 -54.70
C SER A 40 13.53 -22.23 -54.93
N LEU A 41 13.66 -21.13 -55.67
CA LEU A 41 12.53 -20.48 -56.33
C LEU A 41 12.98 -20.13 -57.75
N ALA A 42 12.41 -20.82 -58.73
CA ALA A 42 12.46 -20.43 -60.12
C ALA A 42 11.04 -20.48 -60.69
N SER A 43 10.60 -19.35 -61.27
CA SER A 43 9.83 -19.26 -62.53
C SER A 43 8.34 -19.72 -62.51
N VAL A 44 7.32 -19.03 -63.04
CA VAL A 44 7.13 -17.82 -63.87
C VAL A 44 5.64 -17.35 -63.71
N PRO A 45 5.04 -16.40 -64.49
CA PRO A 45 4.17 -15.35 -63.96
C PRO A 45 2.69 -15.45 -64.43
N THR A 46 1.75 -14.73 -63.82
CA THR A 46 0.62 -14.20 -64.61
C THR A 46 0.00 -12.97 -63.95
N LEU A 47 -0.04 -11.93 -64.77
CA LEU A 47 -0.73 -10.67 -64.61
C LEU A 47 -2.25 -10.89 -64.41
N ILE A 48 -2.79 -10.49 -63.26
CA ILE A 48 -4.20 -10.13 -63.14
C ILE A 48 -4.25 -8.77 -62.44
N CYS A 49 -4.64 -7.75 -63.22
CA CYS A 49 -5.06 -6.46 -62.73
C CYS A 49 -6.23 -6.65 -61.74
N PHE A 50 -5.94 -6.66 -60.44
CA PHE A 50 -6.96 -6.45 -59.42
C PHE A 50 -7.08 -4.97 -59.15
N ILE A 51 -8.22 -4.45 -59.58
CA ILE A 51 -8.73 -3.12 -59.31
C ILE A 51 -8.63 -2.84 -57.81
N LEU A 52 -8.08 -1.67 -57.52
CA LEU A 52 -8.00 -1.04 -56.21
C LEU A 52 -9.41 -0.94 -55.60
N SER A 53 -9.70 -1.77 -54.62
CA SER A 53 -10.69 -1.47 -53.58
C SER A 53 -9.95 -1.44 -52.25
N ILE A 54 -9.18 -0.36 -52.05
CA ILE A 54 -8.82 0.06 -50.69
C ILE A 54 -10.13 0.51 -50.06
N VAL A 55 -10.80 -0.40 -49.36
CA VAL A 55 -11.71 0.02 -48.30
C VAL A 55 -10.78 0.65 -47.27
N ALA A 56 -10.83 1.97 -47.18
CA ALA A 56 -10.27 2.69 -46.07
C ALA A 56 -10.91 2.10 -44.80
N SER A 57 -10.17 1.23 -44.13
CA SER A 57 -10.49 0.85 -42.76
C SER A 57 -10.24 2.11 -41.95
N ALA A 58 -11.30 2.92 -41.83
CA ALA A 58 -11.33 4.01 -40.88
C ALA A 58 -10.92 3.41 -39.54
N ALA A 59 -9.81 3.91 -39.00
CA ALA A 59 -9.31 3.59 -37.67
C ALA A 59 -10.32 4.08 -36.62
N GLY A 60 -11.47 3.42 -36.55
CA GLY A 60 -12.50 3.61 -35.55
C GLY A 60 -12.50 2.37 -34.68
N GLY A 61 -11.61 2.33 -33.67
CA GLY A 61 -11.80 1.41 -32.56
C GLY A 61 -13.21 1.59 -31.96
N PRO A 62 -13.78 0.58 -31.31
CA PRO A 62 -15.12 0.68 -30.75
C PRO A 62 -15.23 1.91 -29.83
N ALA A 63 -16.32 2.67 -29.99
CA ALA A 63 -16.58 3.86 -29.18
C ALA A 63 -16.57 3.50 -27.68
N LYS A 64 -15.90 4.33 -26.88
CA LYS A 64 -15.78 4.11 -25.43
C LYS A 64 -17.16 4.09 -24.78
N THR A 65 -17.35 3.18 -23.83
CA THR A 65 -18.60 3.09 -23.06
C THR A 65 -18.71 4.25 -22.07
N ALA A 66 -19.92 4.58 -21.62
CA ALA A 66 -20.15 5.61 -20.60
C ALA A 66 -19.39 5.32 -19.29
N GLU A 67 -19.23 4.05 -18.94
CA GLU A 67 -18.47 3.63 -17.76
C GLU A 67 -16.96 3.88 -17.93
N GLN A 68 -16.41 3.62 -19.12
CA GLN A 68 -15.00 3.92 -19.42
C GLN A 68 -14.73 5.43 -19.34
N LEU A 69 -15.61 6.26 -19.90
CA LEU A 69 -15.49 7.71 -19.82
C LEU A 69 -15.52 8.22 -18.38
N LYS A 70 -16.41 7.68 -17.53
CA LYS A 70 -16.47 8.03 -16.10
C LYS A 70 -15.18 7.64 -15.37
N ARG A 71 -14.62 6.46 -15.64
CA ARG A 71 -13.34 6.01 -15.06
C ARG A 71 -12.18 6.91 -15.47
N GLU A 72 -12.10 7.26 -16.75
CA GLU A 72 -11.06 8.15 -17.27
C GLU A 72 -11.14 9.55 -16.65
N ALA A 73 -12.36 10.10 -16.52
CA ALA A 73 -12.58 11.38 -15.86
C ALA A 73 -12.15 11.34 -14.38
N ALA A 74 -12.51 10.29 -13.64
CA ALA A 74 -12.12 10.13 -12.24
C ALA A 74 -10.60 10.01 -12.07
N VAL A 75 -9.92 9.27 -12.97
CA VAL A 75 -8.46 9.16 -12.98
C VAL A 75 -7.80 10.51 -13.28
N ALA A 76 -8.34 11.27 -14.23
CA ALA A 76 -7.82 12.59 -14.58
C ALA A 76 -7.98 13.59 -13.43
N GLU A 77 -9.14 13.62 -12.78
CA GLU A 77 -9.41 14.44 -11.60
C GLU A 77 -8.47 14.09 -10.44
N PHE A 78 -8.33 12.80 -10.13
CA PHE A 78 -7.40 12.32 -9.12
C PHE A 78 -5.97 12.78 -9.44
N THR A 79 -5.52 12.55 -10.68
CA THR A 79 -4.18 12.94 -11.14
C THR A 79 -3.92 14.43 -10.97
N GLN A 80 -4.89 15.26 -11.36
CA GLN A 80 -4.76 16.71 -11.23
C GLN A 80 -4.72 17.16 -9.77
N ARG A 81 -5.52 16.54 -8.90
CA ARG A 81 -5.52 16.80 -7.47
C ARG A 81 -4.16 16.46 -6.84
N MET A 82 -3.60 15.29 -7.13
CA MET A 82 -2.28 14.88 -6.61
C MET A 82 -1.17 15.85 -7.02
N LYS A 83 -1.17 16.27 -8.30
CA LYS A 83 -0.22 17.27 -8.81
C LYS A 83 -0.37 18.63 -8.11
N THR A 84 -1.60 19.07 -7.91
CA THR A 84 -1.90 20.37 -7.28
C THR A 84 -1.47 20.41 -5.81
N ASN A 85 -1.71 19.32 -5.08
CA ASN A 85 -1.35 19.23 -3.66
C ASN A 85 0.17 19.20 -3.44
N ASN A 86 0.94 18.74 -4.43
CA ASN A 86 2.41 18.65 -4.37
C ASN A 86 2.92 18.03 -3.06
N TYR A 87 2.37 16.87 -2.71
CA TYR A 87 2.71 16.15 -1.49
C TYR A 87 4.21 15.88 -1.30
N PRO A 88 5.03 15.59 -2.34
CA PRO A 88 6.47 15.44 -2.16
C PRO A 88 7.10 16.62 -1.40
N ALA A 89 6.77 17.85 -1.77
CA ALA A 89 7.28 19.05 -1.10
C ALA A 89 6.81 19.16 0.37
N LEU A 90 5.61 18.68 0.68
CA LEU A 90 5.08 18.66 2.05
C LEU A 90 5.79 17.60 2.92
N PHE A 91 6.06 16.42 2.36
CA PHE A 91 6.85 15.40 3.03
C PHE A 91 8.28 15.89 3.32
N GLU A 92 8.95 16.52 2.35
CA GLU A 92 10.31 17.06 2.55
C GLU A 92 10.37 18.10 3.69
N LYS A 93 9.35 18.97 3.78
CA LYS A 93 9.28 19.98 4.85
C LYS A 93 9.15 19.34 6.23
N ALA A 94 8.22 18.40 6.39
CA ALA A 94 8.01 17.70 7.66
C ALA A 94 9.20 16.80 8.03
N ALA A 95 9.78 16.12 7.04
CA ALA A 95 10.98 15.31 7.19
C ALA A 95 12.13 16.12 7.80
N LYS A 96 12.39 17.31 7.24
CA LYS A 96 13.39 18.24 7.77
C LYS A 96 13.08 18.71 9.18
N GLU A 97 11.81 19.05 9.45
CA GLU A 97 11.37 19.54 10.75
C GLU A 97 11.57 18.49 11.86
N PHE A 98 11.15 17.25 11.62
CA PHE A 98 11.15 16.19 12.63
C PHE A 98 12.36 15.24 12.53
N LYS A 99 13.31 15.51 11.64
CA LYS A 99 14.51 14.68 11.41
C LYS A 99 14.14 13.22 11.13
N VAL A 100 13.17 13.04 10.24
CA VAL A 100 12.75 11.75 9.68
C VAL A 100 13.16 11.73 8.20
N PRO A 101 13.71 10.65 7.64
CA PRO A 101 13.95 10.57 6.20
C PRO A 101 12.64 10.78 5.42
N ALA A 102 12.65 11.64 4.41
CA ALA A 102 11.43 11.96 3.66
C ALA A 102 10.82 10.71 3.00
N ASP A 103 11.66 9.78 2.56
CA ASP A 103 11.20 8.53 1.95
C ASP A 103 10.52 7.58 2.94
N ILE A 104 10.82 7.68 4.23
CA ILE A 104 10.05 6.97 5.27
C ILE A 104 8.63 7.54 5.34
N LEU A 105 8.47 8.87 5.33
CA LEU A 105 7.14 9.50 5.36
C LEU A 105 6.33 9.15 4.09
N LYS A 106 6.97 9.26 2.92
CA LYS A 106 6.39 8.90 1.62
C LYS A 106 5.97 7.44 1.60
N GLY A 107 6.84 6.51 2.00
CA GLY A 107 6.58 5.08 2.00
C GLY A 107 5.46 4.67 2.97
N VAL A 108 5.44 5.25 4.19
CA VAL A 108 4.37 5.02 5.16
C VAL A 108 3.04 5.55 4.62
N ALA A 109 2.97 6.82 4.24
CA ALA A 109 1.75 7.42 3.67
C ALA A 109 1.26 6.63 2.44
N PHE A 110 2.18 6.13 1.62
CA PHE A 110 1.82 5.36 0.44
C PHE A 110 1.25 4.01 0.84
N ALA A 111 1.88 3.29 1.76
CA ALA A 111 1.39 1.99 2.23
C ALA A 111 0.01 2.08 2.89
N GLU A 112 -0.20 3.14 3.67
CA GLU A 112 -1.41 3.41 4.45
C GLU A 112 -2.58 3.89 3.57
N THR A 113 -2.40 4.97 2.80
CA THR A 113 -3.52 5.65 2.10
C THR A 113 -3.27 5.91 0.61
N ARG A 114 -2.13 5.47 0.06
CA ARG A 114 -1.70 5.86 -1.30
C ARG A 114 -1.64 7.38 -1.48
N TRP A 115 -1.24 8.08 -0.43
CA TRP A 115 -1.19 9.55 -0.34
C TRP A 115 -2.56 10.24 -0.44
N GLU A 116 -3.65 9.52 -0.21
CA GLU A 116 -4.97 10.12 -0.11
C GLU A 116 -5.16 10.77 1.27
N GLN A 117 -5.62 12.03 1.27
CA GLN A 117 -6.06 12.70 2.49
C GLN A 117 -7.45 12.18 2.85
N LEU A 118 -7.50 11.16 3.71
CA LEU A 118 -8.76 10.57 4.19
C LEU A 118 -9.52 11.57 5.07
N LYS A 119 -10.72 11.95 4.62
CA LYS A 119 -11.65 12.82 5.33
C LYS A 119 -13.00 12.17 5.47
N TRP A 120 -13.69 12.46 6.57
CA TRP A 120 -14.99 11.88 6.89
C TRP A 120 -15.95 12.97 7.35
N PRO A 121 -17.26 12.80 7.16
CA PRO A 121 -18.24 13.72 7.71
C PRO A 121 -18.10 13.88 9.23
N PRO A 122 -18.40 15.06 9.80
CA PRO A 122 -18.33 15.27 11.24
C PRO A 122 -19.13 14.22 12.02
N GLY A 123 -18.46 13.56 12.98
CA GLY A 123 -19.05 12.51 13.82
C GLY A 123 -18.95 11.09 13.25
N GLU A 124 -18.58 10.90 11.98
CA GLU A 124 -18.37 9.57 11.41
C GLU A 124 -17.00 9.00 11.78
N THR A 125 -16.99 8.10 12.78
CA THR A 125 -15.77 7.45 13.28
C THR A 125 -15.59 6.01 12.80
N HIS A 126 -16.62 5.43 12.18
CA HIS A 126 -16.65 4.03 11.71
C HIS A 126 -17.24 3.94 10.30
N SER A 127 -16.84 2.91 9.54
CA SER A 127 -17.45 2.60 8.25
C SER A 127 -18.87 2.08 8.44
N PRO A 128 -19.86 2.60 7.70
CA PRO A 128 -21.22 2.09 7.72
C PRO A 128 -21.32 0.72 7.04
N GLU A 129 -20.39 0.36 6.14
CA GLU A 129 -20.43 -0.91 5.41
C GLU A 129 -19.98 -2.10 6.26
N ASN A 130 -18.94 -1.92 7.09
CA ASN A 130 -18.33 -3.03 7.83
C ASN A 130 -18.10 -2.76 9.33
N GLY A 131 -18.44 -1.56 9.82
CA GLY A 131 -18.29 -1.19 11.23
C GLY A 131 -16.84 -1.00 11.68
N MET A 132 -15.85 -1.03 10.77
CA MET A 132 -14.46 -0.81 11.14
C MET A 132 -14.21 0.66 11.49
N PRO A 133 -13.38 0.96 12.50
CA PRO A 133 -12.94 2.32 12.78
C PRO A 133 -12.30 2.96 11.54
N ARG A 134 -12.38 4.29 11.43
CA ARG A 134 -11.80 5.05 10.33
C ARG A 134 -10.50 5.75 10.76
N PRO A 135 -9.42 5.64 9.98
CA PRO A 135 -8.22 6.46 10.17
C PRO A 135 -8.39 7.84 9.53
N TYR A 136 -7.56 8.81 9.93
CA TYR A 136 -7.65 10.20 9.47
C TYR A 136 -6.40 10.66 8.72
N GLY A 137 -6.64 11.32 7.59
CA GLY A 137 -5.65 11.98 6.75
C GLY A 137 -4.62 11.04 6.10
N ILE A 138 -3.66 11.68 5.43
CA ILE A 138 -2.69 11.04 4.54
C ILE A 138 -1.71 10.09 5.24
N MET A 139 -1.50 10.26 6.54
CA MET A 139 -0.64 9.39 7.34
C MET A 139 -1.41 8.31 8.11
N SER A 140 -2.73 8.18 7.90
CA SER A 140 -3.59 7.17 8.54
C SER A 140 -3.49 7.18 10.07
N LEU A 141 -3.82 8.32 10.68
CA LEU A 141 -3.81 8.46 12.14
C LEU A 141 -5.10 7.93 12.76
N TRP A 142 -4.97 7.10 13.79
CA TRP A 142 -6.07 6.39 14.44
C TRP A 142 -6.47 7.06 15.75
N ASP A 143 -7.75 6.92 16.11
CA ASP A 143 -8.28 7.30 17.41
C ASP A 143 -9.36 6.32 17.86
N ASN A 144 -8.94 5.17 18.41
CA ASN A 144 -9.81 4.12 18.95
C ASN A 144 -9.02 3.13 19.82
N ASP A 145 -9.73 2.33 20.62
CA ASP A 145 -9.10 1.37 21.56
C ASP A 145 -8.37 0.19 20.89
N PHE A 146 -8.64 -0.09 19.61
CA PHE A 146 -8.06 -1.25 18.92
C PHE A 146 -6.73 -0.92 18.24
N PHE A 147 -6.69 0.15 17.45
CA PHE A 147 -5.49 0.60 16.73
C PHE A 147 -4.69 1.67 17.49
N GLY A 148 -5.27 2.24 18.55
CA GLY A 148 -4.67 3.26 19.40
C GLY A 148 -5.09 4.69 19.05
N HIS A 149 -4.44 5.64 19.72
CA HIS A 149 -4.75 7.08 19.68
C HIS A 149 -3.65 7.91 19.01
N SER A 150 -3.10 7.40 17.90
CA SER A 150 -2.00 8.07 17.20
C SER A 150 -2.37 9.46 16.69
N LEU A 151 -3.65 9.75 16.43
CA LEU A 151 -4.12 11.09 16.09
C LEU A 151 -3.94 12.07 17.25
N LEU A 152 -4.40 11.71 18.44
CA LEU A 152 -4.32 12.56 19.64
C LEU A 152 -2.85 12.79 20.03
N GLU A 153 -2.05 11.73 19.99
CA GLU A 153 -0.62 11.79 20.29
C GLU A 153 0.13 12.67 19.27
N SER A 154 -0.13 12.48 17.98
CA SER A 154 0.48 13.27 16.90
C SER A 154 0.13 14.76 17.02
N ALA A 155 -1.14 15.07 17.31
CA ALA A 155 -1.60 16.44 17.48
C ALA A 155 -0.90 17.13 18.67
N ALA A 156 -0.79 16.42 19.80
CA ALA A 156 -0.07 16.90 20.98
C ALA A 156 1.42 17.15 20.69
N LEU A 157 2.08 16.26 19.95
CA LEU A 157 3.51 16.38 19.61
C LEU A 157 3.83 17.63 18.78
N ILE A 158 2.89 18.13 17.98
CA ILE A 158 3.08 19.32 17.14
C ILE A 158 2.36 20.57 17.65
N GLY A 159 1.74 20.50 18.84
CA GLY A 159 1.00 21.59 19.46
C GLY A 159 -0.24 22.02 18.68
N ARG A 160 -0.97 21.06 18.11
CA ARG A 160 -2.18 21.30 17.29
C ARG A 160 -3.38 20.55 17.84
N LYS A 161 -4.58 20.93 17.38
CA LYS A 161 -5.81 20.18 17.69
C LYS A 161 -5.95 18.98 16.76
N PRO A 162 -6.50 17.84 17.21
CA PRO A 162 -6.78 16.68 16.35
C PRO A 162 -7.57 17.04 15.09
N GLU A 163 -8.52 17.97 15.21
CA GLU A 163 -9.37 18.44 14.10
C GLU A 163 -8.55 19.08 12.98
N GLU A 164 -7.47 19.81 13.32
CA GLU A 164 -6.57 20.39 12.31
C GLU A 164 -5.87 19.28 11.49
N LEU A 165 -5.48 18.18 12.13
CA LEU A 165 -4.82 17.05 11.45
C LEU A 165 -5.81 16.21 10.61
N LYS A 166 -7.11 16.23 10.92
CA LYS A 166 -8.15 15.59 10.09
C LYS A 166 -8.31 16.37 8.78
N GLU A 167 -8.26 17.69 8.84
CA GLU A 167 -8.58 18.56 7.70
C GLU A 167 -7.39 19.00 6.85
N ASP A 168 -6.23 19.24 7.46
CA ASP A 168 -5.03 19.73 6.79
C ASP A 168 -4.02 18.58 6.61
N ALA A 169 -3.78 18.22 5.34
CA ALA A 169 -2.83 17.18 4.99
C ALA A 169 -1.41 17.49 5.48
N PHE A 170 -0.97 18.75 5.47
CA PHE A 170 0.36 19.10 5.97
C PHE A 170 0.46 18.94 7.48
N GLN A 171 -0.58 19.33 8.25
CA GLN A 171 -0.58 19.06 9.70
C GLN A 171 -0.62 17.55 9.99
N ASN A 172 -1.37 16.78 9.19
CA ASN A 172 -1.39 15.32 9.31
C ASN A 172 0.01 14.71 9.06
N ILE A 173 0.71 15.16 8.01
CA ILE A 173 2.10 14.76 7.71
C ILE A 173 3.04 15.14 8.86
N ARG A 174 2.97 16.38 9.36
CA ARG A 174 3.79 16.83 10.50
C ARG A 174 3.54 15.98 11.74
N GLY A 175 2.28 15.69 12.04
CA GLY A 175 1.89 14.84 13.17
C GLY A 175 2.44 13.42 13.04
N GLY A 176 2.23 12.77 11.89
CA GLY A 176 2.76 11.44 11.62
C GLY A 176 4.30 11.39 11.66
N ALA A 177 4.97 12.44 11.17
CA ALA A 177 6.43 12.57 11.24
C ALA A 177 6.93 12.70 12.69
N ALA A 178 6.28 13.54 13.50
CA ALA A 178 6.61 13.68 14.91
C ALA A 178 6.42 12.36 15.68
N LEU A 179 5.33 11.63 15.40
CA LEU A 179 5.08 10.33 16.00
C LEU A 179 6.13 9.29 15.58
N LEU A 180 6.47 9.20 14.30
CA LEU A 180 7.54 8.32 13.82
C LEU A 180 8.87 8.63 14.50
N ARG A 181 9.22 9.92 14.63
CA ARG A 181 10.42 10.36 15.33
C ARG A 181 10.44 9.88 16.78
N LYS A 182 9.36 10.14 17.53
CA LYS A 182 9.20 9.67 18.92
C LYS A 182 9.35 8.15 19.00
N LEU A 183 8.70 7.41 18.11
CA LEU A 183 8.79 5.94 18.07
C LEU A 183 10.21 5.48 17.76
N TYR A 184 10.93 6.15 16.86
CA TYR A 184 12.31 5.81 16.54
C TYR A 184 13.27 6.12 17.71
N ASP A 185 13.05 7.21 18.46
CA ASP A 185 13.84 7.51 19.68
C ASP A 185 13.58 6.51 20.81
N ASN A 186 12.33 6.07 20.98
CA ASN A 186 11.91 5.22 22.09
C ASN A 186 12.12 3.71 21.85
N ASN A 187 12.61 3.31 20.68
CA ASN A 187 12.79 1.90 20.35
C ASN A 187 14.24 1.61 19.98
N PRO A 188 14.73 0.38 20.23
CA PRO A 188 16.03 -0.03 19.73
C PRO A 188 16.02 -0.03 18.20
N LYS A 189 17.20 0.16 17.62
CA LYS A 189 17.40 0.00 16.19
C LYS A 189 17.48 -1.49 15.85
N PRO A 190 17.02 -1.91 14.67
CA PRO A 190 17.20 -3.28 14.21
C PRO A 190 18.69 -3.68 14.19
N PRO A 191 19.02 -4.94 14.54
CA PRO A 191 20.41 -5.41 14.51
C PRO A 191 21.07 -5.20 13.14
N GLY A 192 22.33 -4.79 13.14
CA GLY A 192 23.11 -4.56 11.93
C GLY A 192 22.77 -3.27 11.17
N THR A 193 22.03 -2.34 11.80
CA THR A 193 21.74 -1.00 11.25
C THR A 193 22.31 0.11 12.14
N THR A 194 22.54 1.26 11.54
CA THR A 194 23.00 2.52 12.14
C THR A 194 22.01 3.64 11.88
N GLU A 195 22.20 4.83 12.47
CA GLU A 195 21.31 5.98 12.22
C GLU A 195 21.32 6.50 10.78
N ALA A 196 22.39 6.22 10.05
CA ALA A 196 22.50 6.59 8.64
C ALA A 196 21.68 5.67 7.73
N ASP A 197 21.37 4.45 8.19
CA ASP A 197 20.65 3.45 7.40
C ASP A 197 19.14 3.73 7.48
N ILE A 198 18.49 3.81 6.31
CA ILE A 198 17.04 4.02 6.24
C ILE A 198 16.29 2.87 6.93
N GLU A 199 16.84 1.65 6.86
CA GLU A 199 16.30 0.43 7.47
C GLU A 199 16.25 0.49 9.00
N SER A 200 17.00 1.41 9.63
CA SER A 200 16.99 1.57 11.08
C SER A 200 15.62 1.99 11.62
N TRP A 201 14.79 2.62 10.78
CA TRP A 201 13.43 3.06 11.12
C TRP A 201 12.41 1.91 11.19
N ARG A 202 12.81 0.68 10.84
CA ARG A 202 11.90 -0.47 10.69
C ARG A 202 11.05 -0.73 11.94
N TYR A 203 11.63 -0.63 13.13
CA TYR A 203 10.88 -0.89 14.37
C TYR A 203 9.93 0.25 14.73
N ALA A 204 10.27 1.50 14.40
CA ALA A 204 9.34 2.61 14.50
C ALA A 204 8.13 2.43 13.57
N ILE A 205 8.37 2.04 12.30
CA ILE A 205 7.29 1.78 11.32
C ILE A 205 6.37 0.65 11.79
N ARG A 206 6.92 -0.44 12.36
CA ARG A 206 6.11 -1.54 12.90
C ARG A 206 5.18 -1.09 14.03
N LYS A 207 5.64 -0.16 14.87
CA LYS A 207 4.82 0.39 15.96
C LYS A 207 3.80 1.41 15.45
N TYR A 208 4.17 2.18 14.43
CA TYR A 208 3.37 3.26 13.86
C TYR A 208 1.99 2.79 13.36
N CYS A 209 1.92 1.65 12.67
CA CYS A 209 0.66 1.19 12.06
C CYS A 209 -0.43 0.75 13.04
N GLY A 210 -0.13 0.69 14.35
CA GLY A 210 -1.11 0.32 15.39
C GLY A 210 -1.52 -1.16 15.39
N ILE A 211 -1.03 -1.98 14.46
CA ILE A 211 -1.41 -3.40 14.37
C ILE A 211 -0.71 -4.20 15.49
N PRO A 212 -1.46 -4.83 16.42
CA PRO A 212 -0.85 -5.49 17.58
C PRO A 212 -0.25 -6.86 17.23
N GLN A 213 -0.69 -7.50 16.14
CA GLN A 213 -0.18 -8.80 15.73
C GLN A 213 1.24 -8.67 15.13
N PRO A 214 2.27 -9.33 15.71
CA PRO A 214 3.66 -9.17 15.27
C PRO A 214 3.90 -9.51 13.79
N SER A 215 3.27 -10.57 13.28
CA SER A 215 3.41 -10.99 11.89
C SER A 215 2.82 -9.98 10.90
N LEU A 216 1.67 -9.37 11.25
CA LEU A 216 1.02 -8.38 10.41
C LEU A 216 1.77 -7.04 10.41
N ASN A 217 2.24 -6.57 11.57
CA ASN A 217 3.02 -5.32 11.61
C ASN A 217 4.41 -5.47 10.95
N ALA A 218 5.05 -6.63 11.04
CA ALA A 218 6.29 -6.92 10.32
C ALA A 218 6.06 -6.91 8.80
N SER A 219 4.99 -7.56 8.34
CA SER A 219 4.61 -7.59 6.92
C SER A 219 4.27 -6.19 6.39
N HIS A 220 3.61 -5.36 7.20
CA HIS A 220 3.37 -3.95 6.90
C HIS A 220 4.67 -3.17 6.70
N ALA A 221 5.61 -3.28 7.65
CA ALA A 221 6.89 -2.59 7.54
C ALA A 221 7.70 -3.05 6.31
N LEU A 222 7.74 -4.36 6.01
CA LEU A 222 8.35 -4.87 4.78
C LEU A 222 7.72 -4.21 3.54
N LYS A 223 6.39 -4.08 3.49
CA LYS A 223 5.70 -3.44 2.37
C LYS A 223 6.07 -1.97 2.20
N VAL A 224 6.23 -1.22 3.30
CA VAL A 224 6.73 0.17 3.27
C VAL A 224 8.09 0.22 2.59
N TYR A 225 9.04 -0.63 3.00
CA TYR A 225 10.38 -0.66 2.41
C TYR A 225 10.40 -1.13 0.94
N VAL A 226 9.50 -2.04 0.55
CA VAL A 226 9.34 -2.41 -0.87
C VAL A 226 8.93 -1.19 -1.70
N PHE A 227 8.02 -0.36 -1.22
CA PHE A 227 7.64 0.87 -1.92
C PHE A 227 8.79 1.88 -1.95
N ILE A 228 9.53 2.04 -0.85
CA ILE A 228 10.73 2.90 -0.81
C ILE A 228 11.76 2.45 -1.85
N ASN A 229 11.95 1.14 -1.98
CA ASN A 229 12.88 0.59 -2.95
C ASN A 229 12.45 0.80 -4.42
N GLN A 230 11.15 0.91 -4.67
CA GLN A 230 10.60 0.97 -6.03
C GLN A 230 10.30 2.39 -6.51
N GLY A 231 9.95 3.30 -5.60
CA GLY A 231 9.34 4.58 -5.97
C GLY A 231 7.93 4.42 -6.53
N TYR A 232 7.37 5.50 -7.06
CA TYR A 232 6.05 5.51 -7.69
C TYR A 232 5.87 6.71 -8.65
N HIS A 233 5.34 6.43 -9.85
CA HIS A 233 5.25 7.40 -10.98
C HIS A 233 3.92 7.29 -11.74
N GLN A 234 2.82 7.10 -11.02
CA GLN A 234 1.49 6.94 -11.61
C GLN A 234 0.49 7.89 -10.96
N TYR A 235 -0.57 8.23 -11.71
CA TYR A 235 -1.71 9.00 -11.19
C TYR A 235 -1.32 10.35 -10.57
N GLY A 236 -0.28 11.00 -11.08
CA GLY A 236 0.20 12.31 -10.60
C GLY A 236 0.98 12.25 -9.29
N ILE A 237 1.25 11.06 -8.78
CA ILE A 237 2.20 10.82 -7.69
C ILE A 237 3.56 10.57 -8.33
N GLU A 238 4.56 11.35 -7.91
CA GLU A 238 5.94 11.24 -8.36
C GLU A 238 6.86 11.09 -7.15
N TRP A 239 7.59 9.98 -7.11
CA TRP A 239 8.52 9.64 -6.05
C TRP A 239 9.57 8.68 -6.57
N GLU A 240 10.82 9.14 -6.67
CA GLU A 240 11.94 8.26 -6.99
C GLU A 240 12.22 7.28 -5.86
N GLY A 241 12.42 6.01 -6.20
CA GLY A 241 12.85 5.00 -5.24
C GLY A 241 14.33 5.17 -4.85
N GLN A 242 14.73 4.57 -3.73
CA GLN A 242 16.13 4.46 -3.34
C GLN A 242 16.49 3.02 -2.94
N PRO A 243 17.74 2.58 -3.09
CA PRO A 243 18.14 1.23 -2.70
C PRO A 243 17.83 0.93 -1.23
N VAL A 244 17.19 -0.20 -0.97
CA VAL A 244 16.97 -0.73 0.38
C VAL A 244 17.53 -2.15 0.47
N HIS A 245 18.22 -2.45 1.56
CA HIS A 245 18.64 -3.80 1.92
C HIS A 245 17.44 -4.64 2.39
N LEU A 246 16.60 -5.06 1.44
CA LEU A 246 15.34 -5.76 1.71
C LEU A 246 15.53 -7.15 2.33
N LYS A 247 16.62 -7.87 1.98
CA LYS A 247 16.81 -9.27 2.39
C LYS A 247 16.77 -9.48 3.91
N PRO A 248 17.52 -8.73 4.75
CA PRO A 248 17.40 -8.82 6.20
C PRO A 248 15.98 -8.54 6.75
N ILE A 249 15.25 -7.62 6.14
CA ILE A 249 13.86 -7.27 6.52
C ILE A 249 12.92 -8.44 6.23
N GLN A 250 13.12 -9.08 5.07
CA GLN A 250 12.31 -10.20 4.62
C GLN A 250 12.56 -11.44 5.46
N GLU A 251 13.82 -11.77 5.73
CA GLU A 251 14.20 -12.88 6.62
C GLU A 251 13.67 -12.68 8.04
N GLU A 252 13.70 -11.46 8.59
CA GLU A 252 13.10 -11.17 9.88
C GLU A 252 11.58 -11.37 9.86
N THR A 253 10.90 -10.89 8.81
CA THR A 253 9.45 -11.03 8.63
C THR A 253 9.05 -12.49 8.56
N ASP A 254 9.77 -13.29 7.77
CA ASP A 254 9.51 -14.73 7.61
C ASP A 254 9.69 -15.49 8.92
N ARG A 255 10.73 -15.16 9.71
CA ARG A 255 10.91 -15.73 11.06
C ARG A 255 9.72 -15.41 11.97
N ILE A 256 9.30 -14.16 12.04
CA ILE A 256 8.17 -13.74 12.88
C ILE A 256 6.86 -14.43 12.46
N VAL A 257 6.62 -14.56 11.15
CA VAL A 257 5.45 -15.26 10.62
C VAL A 257 5.48 -16.74 10.99
N ALA A 258 6.63 -17.39 10.86
CA ALA A 258 6.81 -18.79 11.25
C ALA A 258 6.57 -19.00 12.75
N ASP A 259 7.12 -18.14 13.61
CA ASP A 259 6.94 -18.19 15.07
C ASP A 259 5.47 -18.02 15.46
N GLU A 260 4.77 -17.05 14.87
CA GLU A 260 3.34 -16.83 15.15
C GLU A 260 2.47 -17.99 14.65
N LYS A 261 2.83 -18.63 13.53
CA LYS A 261 2.14 -19.82 13.03
C LYS A 261 2.36 -21.01 13.97
N ALA A 262 3.60 -21.21 14.45
CA ALA A 262 3.92 -22.27 15.40
C ALA A 262 3.15 -22.12 16.71
N LYS A 263 3.07 -20.89 17.27
CA LYS A 263 2.28 -20.61 18.49
C LYS A 263 0.79 -20.92 18.33
N ARG A 264 0.21 -20.65 17.15
CA ARG A 264 -1.21 -20.96 16.87
C ARG A 264 -1.49 -22.45 16.70
N GLY A 265 -0.49 -23.21 16.25
CA GLY A 265 -0.60 -24.67 16.05
C GLY A 265 -0.30 -25.50 17.31
N ALA A 266 0.28 -24.91 18.36
CA ALA A 266 0.55 -25.61 19.61
C ALA A 266 -0.75 -25.92 20.38
N PRO A 267 -0.90 -27.13 20.96
CA PRO A 267 -2.03 -27.43 21.83
C PRO A 267 -2.04 -26.49 23.02
N LYS A 268 -3.21 -25.91 23.33
CA LYS A 268 -3.37 -25.09 24.54
C LYS A 268 -3.18 -26.01 25.76
N THR A 269 -2.17 -25.74 26.58
CA THR A 269 -2.02 -26.42 27.87
C THR A 269 -3.30 -26.24 28.68
N PRO A 270 -3.96 -27.32 29.15
CA PRO A 270 -5.11 -27.17 30.02
C PRO A 270 -4.70 -26.38 31.26
N ILE A 271 -5.41 -25.30 31.55
CA ILE A 271 -5.34 -24.66 32.87
C ILE A 271 -5.99 -25.66 33.81
N LEU A 272 -5.18 -26.25 34.70
CA LEU A 272 -5.70 -27.00 35.82
C LEU A 272 -6.11 -25.96 36.87
N ASP A 273 -7.42 -25.79 37.04
CA ASP A 273 -8.04 -25.07 38.16
C ASP A 273 -7.87 -25.87 39.47
#